data_AF-A0A640ULQ2-F1
#
_entry.id   AF-A0A640ULQ2-F1
#
_cell.length_a   1.000
_cell.length_b   1.000
_cell.length_c   1.000
_cell.angle_alpha   90.00
_cell.angle_beta   90.00
_cell.angle_gamma   90.00
#
_symmetry.space_group_name_H-M   'P 1'
#
loop_
_entity.id
_entity.type
_entity.pdbx_description
1 polymer ?
#
loop_
_entity_poly.entity_id
_entity_poly.type
_entity_poly.pdbx_seq_one_letter_code
_entity_poly.pdbx_strand_id
1 'polypeptide(L)'
;MTTMDYATYLAGLPRVLAGAGTLFRDAEGRLLLVEPNYRDTWILPGGTIESDDGESPRQAARRETAEEIGLDIEPGPLLLIDWVRRKDRPPLVFYLYDGGVLDADRLAAIRLQEEELLSWRLVHWDEAQTLVNREMALRLDVALKALAAGRGPVELEDGVPPHGADGPS
;
A
#
# COMPACT_ATOMS: atom_id res chain seq x y z
N MET A 1 4.13 38.71 0.88
CA MET A 1 5.10 37.61 1.01
C MET A 1 5.74 37.46 -0.35
N THR A 2 7.07 37.59 -0.47
CA THR A 2 7.73 37.38 -1.77
C THR A 2 7.73 35.88 -2.11
N THR A 3 7.93 35.51 -3.37
CA THR A 3 8.00 34.10 -3.79
C THR A 3 9.11 33.33 -3.06
N MET A 4 10.24 34.00 -2.76
CA MET A 4 11.33 33.42 -1.95
C MET A 4 10.91 33.19 -0.50
N ASP A 5 10.23 34.16 0.13
CA ASP A 5 9.72 33.99 1.49
C ASP A 5 8.70 32.85 1.60
N TYR A 6 7.88 32.67 0.55
CA TYR A 6 6.86 31.62 0.50
C TYR A 6 7.47 30.22 0.35
N ALA A 7 8.45 30.03 -0.54
CA ALA A 7 9.15 28.76 -0.70
C ALA A 7 9.89 28.35 0.59
N THR A 8 10.56 29.30 1.25
CA THR A 8 11.23 29.06 2.55
C THR A 8 10.22 28.70 3.64
N TYR A 9 9.07 29.36 3.68
CA TYR A 9 7.99 29.02 4.61
C TYR A 9 7.48 27.58 4.38
N LEU A 10 7.16 27.21 3.14
CA LEU A 10 6.70 25.85 2.80
C LEU A 10 7.74 24.79 3.15
N ALA A 11 9.02 25.05 2.87
CA ALA A 11 10.10 24.11 3.18
C ALA A 11 10.24 23.83 4.69
N GLY A 12 9.82 24.77 5.55
CA GLY A 12 9.83 24.64 7.01
C GLY A 12 8.56 24.03 7.61
N LEU A 13 7.53 23.73 6.83
CA LEU A 13 6.33 23.06 7.33
C LEU A 13 6.59 21.59 7.66
N PRO A 14 5.87 21.01 8.65
CA PRO A 14 5.90 19.58 8.90
C PRO A 14 5.57 18.82 7.61
N ARG A 15 6.34 17.76 7.33
CA ARG A 15 6.13 16.88 6.19
C ARG A 15 5.49 15.58 6.63
N VAL A 16 4.88 14.91 5.67
CA VAL A 16 4.51 13.50 5.77
C VAL A 16 5.21 12.78 4.62
N LEU A 17 5.66 11.56 4.86
CA LEU A 17 5.98 10.63 3.79
C LEU A 17 4.66 10.10 3.26
N ALA A 18 4.60 9.75 1.97
CA ALA A 18 3.43 9.16 1.37
C ALA A 18 3.82 7.93 0.57
N GLY A 19 3.05 6.85 0.73
CA GLY A 19 3.27 5.59 0.03
C GLY A 19 1.95 5.04 -0.49
N ALA A 20 2.02 4.23 -1.54
CA ALA A 20 0.86 3.57 -2.11
C ALA A 20 1.18 2.11 -2.43
N GLY A 21 0.20 1.23 -2.26
CA GLY A 21 0.32 -0.17 -2.65
C GLY A 21 -0.98 -0.74 -3.18
N THR A 22 -0.88 -1.98 -3.67
CA THR A 22 -1.98 -2.65 -4.36
C THR A 22 -2.19 -4.06 -3.81
N LEU A 23 -3.43 -4.38 -3.43
CA LEU A 23 -3.84 -5.71 -2.98
C LEU A 23 -4.34 -6.54 -4.16
N PHE A 24 -3.51 -7.44 -4.68
CA PHE A 24 -3.93 -8.43 -5.67
C PHE A 24 -4.31 -9.75 -5.02
N ARG A 25 -5.29 -10.42 -5.63
CA ARG A 25 -5.72 -11.77 -5.26
C ARG A 25 -5.77 -12.68 -6.47
N ASP A 26 -5.88 -13.98 -6.26
CA ASP A 26 -6.31 -14.90 -7.30
C ASP A 26 -7.78 -15.31 -7.13
N ALA A 27 -8.25 -16.24 -7.97
CA ALA A 27 -9.63 -16.73 -7.94
C ALA A 27 -9.95 -17.51 -6.64
N GLU A 28 -8.94 -18.02 -5.94
CA GLU A 28 -9.05 -18.71 -4.65
C GLU A 28 -8.97 -17.74 -3.45
N GLY A 29 -8.80 -16.44 -3.71
CA GLY A 29 -8.67 -15.42 -2.68
C GLY A 29 -7.31 -15.39 -1.99
N ARG A 30 -6.29 -16.07 -2.52
CA ARG A 30 -4.91 -15.98 -2.03
C ARG A 30 -4.35 -14.61 -2.39
N LEU A 31 -3.61 -14.01 -1.46
CA LEU A 31 -3.01 -12.69 -1.59
C LEU A 31 -1.66 -12.81 -2.29
N LEU A 32 -1.38 -11.93 -3.25
CA LEU A 32 -0.05 -11.79 -3.82
C LEU A 32 0.82 -10.96 -2.87
N LEU A 33 1.90 -11.56 -2.39
CA LEU A 33 2.94 -10.89 -1.63
C LEU A 33 4.28 -10.99 -2.37
N VAL A 34 5.15 -10.01 -2.14
CA VAL A 34 6.52 -9.96 -2.64
C VAL A 34 7.52 -9.97 -1.47
N GLU A 35 8.70 -10.54 -1.72
CA GLU A 35 9.78 -10.69 -0.76
C GLU A 35 10.90 -9.67 -1.04
N PRO A 36 10.98 -8.56 -0.30
CA PRO A 36 12.03 -7.56 -0.50
C PRO A 36 13.39 -8.06 0.00
N ASN A 37 14.48 -7.68 -0.68
CA ASN A 37 15.85 -8.09 -0.33
C ASN A 37 16.48 -7.34 0.86
N TYR A 38 15.78 -6.34 1.41
CA TYR A 38 16.29 -5.42 2.42
C TYR A 38 15.58 -5.52 3.79
N ARG A 39 14.65 -6.47 3.94
CA ARG A 39 13.96 -6.78 5.21
C ARG A 39 13.45 -8.22 5.22
N ASP A 40 13.29 -8.80 6.41
CA ASP A 40 12.87 -10.21 6.57
C ASP A 40 11.34 -10.43 6.49
N THR A 41 10.56 -9.41 6.14
CA THR A 41 9.08 -9.48 6.11
C THR A 41 8.57 -9.19 4.72
N TRP A 42 7.57 -9.96 4.33
CA TRP A 42 6.88 -9.83 3.05
C TRP A 42 5.99 -8.59 3.04
N ILE A 43 5.76 -8.05 1.85
CA ILE A 43 4.94 -6.85 1.63
C ILE A 43 4.00 -7.03 0.43
N LEU A 44 3.06 -6.11 0.29
CA LEU A 44 2.31 -5.93 -0.95
C LEU A 44 3.18 -5.16 -1.96
N PRO A 45 2.93 -5.33 -3.27
CA PRO A 45 3.51 -4.42 -4.26
C PRO A 45 3.14 -2.98 -3.95
N GLY A 46 4.11 -2.08 -4.02
CA GLY A 46 3.94 -0.69 -3.67
C GLY A 46 5.18 -0.04 -3.06
N GLY A 47 5.20 1.29 -3.13
CA GLY A 47 6.36 2.06 -2.73
C GLY A 47 6.02 3.51 -2.42
N THR A 48 7.03 4.37 -2.57
CA THR A 48 6.92 5.79 -2.22
C THR A 48 6.24 6.54 -3.35
N ILE A 49 5.42 7.53 -2.99
CA ILE A 49 4.81 8.43 -3.98
C ILE A 49 5.83 9.52 -4.32
N GLU A 50 6.13 9.70 -5.61
CA GLU A 50 7.00 10.76 -6.14
C GLU A 50 6.25 12.10 -6.23
N SER A 51 5.74 12.57 -5.10
CA SER A 51 4.85 13.74 -5.06
C SER A 51 5.54 15.04 -5.50
N ASP A 52 6.86 15.13 -5.37
CA ASP A 52 7.64 16.28 -5.82
C ASP A 52 7.62 16.41 -7.36
N ASP A 53 7.40 15.30 -8.08
CA ASP A 53 7.21 15.25 -9.53
C ASP A 53 5.72 15.30 -9.94
N GLY A 54 4.82 15.49 -8.96
CA GLY A 54 3.38 15.57 -9.17
C GLY A 54 2.67 14.22 -9.26
N GLU A 55 3.33 13.12 -8.89
CA GLU A 55 2.73 11.79 -8.87
C GLU A 55 1.59 11.70 -7.84
N SER A 56 0.44 11.19 -8.26
CA SER A 56 -0.67 10.87 -7.36
C SER A 56 -0.52 9.48 -6.73
N PRO A 57 -1.16 9.19 -5.58
CA PRO A 57 -1.10 7.86 -4.97
C PRO A 57 -1.55 6.72 -5.89
N ARG A 58 -2.51 6.98 -6.77
CA ARG A 58 -2.98 5.98 -7.75
C ARG A 58 -1.94 5.72 -8.84
N GLN A 59 -1.27 6.76 -9.32
CA GLN A 59 -0.17 6.62 -10.28
C GLN A 59 0.99 5.84 -9.66
N ALA A 60 1.36 6.17 -8.42
CA ALA A 60 2.39 5.43 -7.68
C ALA A 60 2.04 3.94 -7.55
N ALA A 61 0.82 3.59 -7.10
CA ALA A 61 0.39 2.20 -7.00
C ALA A 61 0.47 1.45 -8.35
N ARG A 62 0.13 2.11 -9.46
CA ARG A 62 0.25 1.55 -10.81
C ARG A 62 1.70 1.40 -11.26
N ARG A 63 2.53 2.44 -11.07
CA ARG A 63 3.96 2.44 -11.42
C ARG A 63 4.68 1.33 -10.68
N GLU A 64 4.54 1.28 -9.36
CA GLU A 64 5.16 0.26 -8.50
C GLU A 64 4.71 -1.15 -8.91
N THR A 65 3.42 -1.35 -9.24
CA THR A 65 2.95 -2.65 -9.77
C THR A 65 3.66 -3.02 -11.08
N ALA A 66 3.82 -2.05 -11.99
CA ALA A 66 4.48 -2.28 -13.27
C ALA A 66 5.99 -2.53 -13.10
N GLU A 67 6.65 -1.82 -12.18
CA GLU A 67 8.08 -1.94 -11.89
C GLU A 67 8.37 -3.25 -11.15
N GLU A 68 7.72 -3.48 -10.01
CA GLU A 68 8.05 -4.57 -9.09
C GLU A 68 7.62 -5.94 -9.61
N ILE A 69 6.46 -6.06 -10.25
CA ILE A 69 5.91 -7.35 -10.69
C ILE A 69 5.64 -7.43 -12.20
N GLY A 70 5.99 -6.40 -12.97
CA GLY A 70 5.90 -6.42 -14.44
C GLY A 70 4.48 -6.28 -14.99
N LEU A 71 3.50 -5.89 -14.17
CA LEU A 71 2.09 -5.83 -14.58
C LEU A 71 1.60 -4.38 -14.62
N ASP A 72 1.34 -3.86 -15.82
CA ASP A 72 0.66 -2.58 -15.99
C ASP A 72 -0.87 -2.76 -15.82
N ILE A 73 -1.35 -2.51 -14.60
CA ILE A 73 -2.76 -2.66 -14.20
C ILE A 73 -3.23 -1.38 -13.53
N GLU A 74 -4.35 -0.82 -14.01
CA GLU A 74 -4.98 0.32 -13.36
C GLU A 74 -5.57 -0.12 -12.00
N PRO A 75 -5.20 0.52 -10.88
CA PRO A 75 -5.73 0.15 -9.58
C PRO A 75 -7.24 0.33 -9.53
N GLY A 76 -7.93 -0.51 -8.77
CA GLY A 76 -9.36 -0.39 -8.51
C GLY A 76 -9.73 0.70 -7.50
N PRO A 77 -10.84 0.53 -6.78
CA PRO A 77 -11.22 1.40 -5.67
C PRO A 77 -10.15 1.45 -4.57
N LEU A 78 -10.09 2.57 -3.85
CA LEU A 78 -9.26 2.72 -2.65
C LEU A 78 -9.91 1.94 -1.49
N LEU A 79 -9.15 1.06 -0.85
CA LEU A 79 -9.61 0.23 0.27
C LEU A 79 -9.41 0.94 1.61
N LEU A 80 -8.26 1.57 1.82
CA LEU A 80 -7.94 2.27 3.05
C LEU A 80 -6.90 3.38 2.87
N ILE A 81 -6.87 4.29 3.83
CA ILE A 81 -5.80 5.25 4.07
C ILE A 81 -5.35 5.06 5.52
N ASP A 82 -4.05 4.83 5.74
CA ASP A 82 -3.50 4.64 7.07
C ASP A 82 -2.47 5.72 7.42
N TRP A 83 -2.72 6.44 8.51
CA TRP A 83 -1.78 7.37 9.11
C TRP A 83 -0.87 6.65 10.11
N VAL A 84 0.40 6.54 9.77
CA VAL A 84 1.37 5.76 10.54
C VAL A 84 2.32 6.68 11.29
N ARG A 85 2.24 6.65 12.61
CA ARG A 85 3.13 7.41 13.50
C ARG A 85 4.52 6.78 13.49
N ARG A 86 5.54 7.63 13.48
CA ARG A 86 6.95 7.23 13.50
C ARG A 86 7.70 8.11 14.51
N LYS A 87 8.66 7.51 15.22
CA LYS A 87 9.42 8.20 16.29
C LYS A 87 10.54 9.08 15.74
N ASP A 88 11.29 8.55 14.77
CA ASP A 88 12.56 9.13 14.30
C ASP A 88 12.51 9.64 12.85
N ARG A 89 11.31 9.70 12.26
CA ARG A 89 11.06 10.21 10.90
C ARG A 89 9.64 10.77 10.81
N PRO A 90 9.32 11.57 9.78
CA PRO A 90 7.95 12.03 9.57
C PRO A 90 6.93 10.88 9.52
N PRO A 91 5.67 11.12 9.89
CA PRO A 91 4.59 10.15 9.70
C PRO A 91 4.47 9.72 8.24
N LEU A 92 3.94 8.52 8.02
CA LEU A 92 3.62 8.00 6.69
C LEU A 92 2.09 8.02 6.50
N VAL A 93 1.63 8.50 5.35
CA VAL A 93 0.27 8.24 4.87
C VAL A 93 0.35 7.12 3.83
N PHE A 94 -0.28 5.99 4.09
CA PHE A 94 -0.28 4.84 3.18
C PHE A 94 -1.64 4.64 2.52
N TYR A 95 -1.67 4.64 1.19
CA TYR A 95 -2.86 4.41 0.38
C TYR A 95 -2.84 2.97 -0.13
N LEU A 96 -3.91 2.20 0.10
CA LEU A 96 -4.01 0.83 -0.39
C LEU A 96 -5.20 0.68 -1.33
N TYR A 97 -4.93 0.25 -2.56
CA TYR A 97 -5.94 0.03 -3.60
C TYR A 97 -6.26 -1.46 -3.78
N ASP A 98 -7.48 -1.75 -4.22
CA ASP A 98 -7.84 -3.08 -4.72
C ASP A 98 -7.19 -3.30 -6.09
N GLY A 99 -6.32 -4.29 -6.21
CA GLY A 99 -5.72 -4.70 -7.49
C GLY A 99 -6.61 -5.66 -8.28
N GLY A 100 -7.70 -6.13 -7.68
CA GLY A 100 -8.59 -7.11 -8.28
C GLY A 100 -8.04 -8.53 -8.19
N VAL A 101 -8.57 -9.38 -9.08
CA VAL A 101 -8.22 -10.79 -9.18
C VAL A 101 -7.38 -11.02 -10.44
N LEU A 102 -6.18 -11.56 -10.27
CA LEU A 102 -5.29 -11.95 -11.35
C LEU A 102 -5.66 -13.35 -11.84
N ASP A 103 -5.87 -13.47 -13.14
CA ASP A 103 -6.04 -14.77 -13.79
C ASP A 103 -4.70 -15.49 -14.01
N ALA A 104 -4.76 -16.73 -14.48
CA ALA A 104 -3.57 -17.54 -14.71
C ALA A 104 -2.58 -16.90 -15.69
N ASP A 105 -3.08 -16.19 -16.71
CA ASP A 105 -2.24 -15.53 -17.71
C ASP A 105 -1.47 -14.35 -17.10
N ARG A 106 -2.14 -13.54 -16.27
CA ARG A 106 -1.50 -12.44 -15.53
C ARG A 106 -0.49 -12.94 -14.52
N LEU A 107 -0.82 -14.00 -13.78
CA LEU A 107 0.12 -14.62 -12.83
C LEU A 107 1.36 -15.16 -13.55
N ALA A 108 1.20 -15.80 -14.71
CA ALA A 108 2.32 -16.29 -15.52
C ALA A 108 3.16 -15.15 -16.14
N ALA A 109 2.57 -13.97 -16.32
CA ALA A 109 3.23 -12.79 -16.83
C ALA A 109 4.06 -12.02 -15.79
N ILE A 110 3.96 -12.35 -14.49
CA ILE A 110 4.72 -11.67 -13.43
C ILE A 110 6.22 -11.76 -13.70
N ARG A 111 6.89 -10.61 -13.69
CA ARG A 111 8.36 -10.49 -13.78
C ARG A 111 8.82 -9.56 -12.68
N LEU A 112 9.72 -10.06 -11.83
CA LEU A 112 10.19 -9.29 -10.69
C LEU A 112 11.24 -8.27 -11.10
N GLN A 113 11.23 -7.13 -10.43
CA GLN A 113 12.40 -6.27 -10.33
C GLN A 113 13.41 -6.91 -9.37
N GLU A 114 14.35 -7.67 -9.93
CA GLU A 114 15.31 -8.47 -9.16
C GLU A 114 16.28 -7.60 -8.33
N GLU A 115 16.40 -6.30 -8.63
CA GLU A 115 17.17 -5.36 -7.83
C GLU A 115 16.58 -5.13 -6.43
N GLU A 116 15.28 -5.34 -6.24
CA GLU A 116 14.58 -5.10 -4.98
C GLU A 116 13.90 -6.35 -4.41
N LEU A 117 13.45 -7.26 -5.27
CA LEU A 117 12.61 -8.40 -4.89
C LEU A 117 13.27 -9.74 -5.17
N LEU A 118 13.28 -10.60 -4.15
CA LEU A 118 13.84 -11.95 -4.20
C LEU A 118 12.85 -12.97 -4.77
N SER A 119 11.57 -12.84 -4.43
CA SER A 119 10.52 -13.76 -4.87
C SER A 119 9.12 -13.17 -4.70
N TRP A 120 8.10 -13.87 -5.22
CA TRP A 120 6.68 -13.58 -4.98
C TRP A 120 5.91 -14.87 -4.72
N ARG A 121 4.79 -14.79 -4.00
CA ARG A 121 3.92 -15.93 -3.67
C ARG A 121 2.46 -15.51 -3.59
N LEU A 122 1.58 -16.48 -3.85
CA LEU A 122 0.17 -16.42 -3.50
C LEU A 122 -0.06 -17.18 -2.20
N VAL A 123 -0.55 -16.50 -1.17
CA VAL A 123 -0.74 -17.08 0.16
C VAL A 123 -2.15 -16.85 0.68
N HIS A 124 -2.70 -17.81 1.41
CA HIS A 124 -3.95 -17.57 2.13
C HIS A 124 -3.72 -16.60 3.30
N TRP A 125 -4.80 -16.01 3.80
CA TRP A 125 -4.73 -14.99 4.86
C TRP A 125 -4.04 -15.51 6.14
N ASP A 126 -4.32 -16.75 6.53
CA ASP A 126 -3.70 -17.41 7.67
C ASP A 126 -2.18 -17.52 7.56
N GLU A 127 -1.66 -17.84 6.37
CA GLU A 127 -0.23 -17.82 6.09
C GLU A 127 0.32 -16.39 6.00
N ALA A 128 -0.37 -15.48 5.31
CA ALA A 128 0.04 -14.09 5.12
C ALA A 128 0.36 -13.40 6.46
N GLN A 129 -0.47 -13.63 7.48
CA GLN A 129 -0.28 -13.09 8.83
C GLN A 129 1.06 -13.48 9.48
N THR A 130 1.68 -14.56 9.02
CA THR A 130 2.97 -15.04 9.53
C THR A 130 4.17 -14.49 8.74
N LEU A 131 3.94 -14.01 7.52
CA LEU A 131 4.98 -13.52 6.61
C LEU A 131 5.19 -12.00 6.68
N VAL A 132 4.10 -11.25 6.91
CA VAL A 132 4.13 -9.79 6.96
C VAL A 132 4.38 -9.29 8.38
N ASN A 133 4.87 -8.06 8.51
CA ASN A 133 4.98 -7.44 9.83
C ASN A 133 3.59 -7.12 10.43
N ARG A 134 3.55 -6.84 11.74
CA ARG A 134 2.29 -6.57 12.46
C ARG A 134 1.45 -5.45 11.85
N GLU A 135 2.08 -4.34 11.44
CA GLU A 135 1.36 -3.19 10.85
C GLU A 135 0.68 -3.58 9.53
N MET A 136 1.39 -4.32 8.67
CA MET A 136 0.83 -4.80 7.40
C MET A 136 -0.28 -5.82 7.63
N ALA A 137 -0.14 -6.71 8.62
CA ALA A 137 -1.23 -7.64 8.98
C ALA A 137 -2.50 -6.88 9.42
N LEU A 138 -2.37 -5.83 10.23
CA LEU A 138 -3.51 -5.02 10.63
C LEU A 138 -4.19 -4.34 9.42
N ARG A 139 -3.41 -3.76 8.51
CA ARG A 139 -3.94 -3.18 7.26
C ARG A 139 -4.67 -4.22 6.40
N LEU A 140 -4.07 -5.39 6.21
CA LEU A 140 -4.64 -6.45 5.38
C LEU A 140 -5.96 -6.97 5.94
N ASP A 141 -6.06 -7.17 7.26
CA ASP A 141 -7.31 -7.57 7.91
C ASP A 141 -8.45 -6.58 7.62
N VAL A 142 -8.19 -5.27 7.75
CA VAL A 142 -9.17 -4.23 7.43
C VAL A 142 -9.47 -4.19 5.93
N ALA A 143 -8.44 -4.25 5.08
CA ALA A 143 -8.60 -4.20 3.63
C ALA A 143 -9.48 -5.35 3.11
N LEU A 144 -9.27 -6.56 3.61
CA LEU A 144 -10.08 -7.73 3.25
C LEU A 144 -11.53 -7.59 3.70
N LYS A 145 -11.78 -7.02 4.89
CA LYS A 145 -13.14 -6.71 5.37
C LYS A 145 -13.83 -5.64 4.53
N ALA A 146 -13.12 -4.55 4.21
CA ALA A 146 -13.61 -3.47 3.36
C ALA A 146 -14.01 -4.01 1.98
N LEU A 147 -13.14 -4.85 1.41
CA LEU A 147 -13.36 -5.50 0.13
C LEU A 147 -14.56 -6.44 0.15
N ALA A 148 -14.66 -7.33 1.14
CA ALA A 148 -15.78 -8.26 1.28
C ALA A 148 -17.13 -7.53 1.48
N ALA A 149 -17.12 -6.39 2.16
CA ALA A 149 -18.31 -5.56 2.36
C ALA A 149 -18.67 -4.71 1.13
N GLY A 150 -17.76 -4.54 0.17
CA GLY A 150 -17.88 -3.56 -0.91
C GLY A 150 -17.97 -2.12 -0.39
N ARG A 151 -17.35 -1.82 0.76
CA ARG A 151 -17.39 -0.52 1.43
C ARG A 151 -15.97 -0.03 1.72
N GLY A 152 -15.75 1.26 1.51
CA GLY A 152 -14.46 1.92 1.72
C GLY A 152 -14.44 3.30 1.06
N PRO A 153 -13.33 4.05 1.17
CA PRO A 153 -12.11 3.69 1.89
C PRO A 153 -12.28 3.73 3.42
N VAL A 154 -11.51 2.92 4.13
CA VAL A 154 -11.45 2.94 5.61
C VAL A 154 -10.29 3.85 6.05
N GLU A 155 -10.57 4.74 7.00
CA GLU A 155 -9.54 5.54 7.67
C GLU A 155 -8.90 4.75 8.82
N LEU A 156 -7.57 4.76 8.90
CA LEU A 156 -6.79 4.08 9.94
C LEU A 156 -5.74 4.99 10.56
N GLU A 157 -5.42 4.73 11.83
CA GLU A 157 -4.20 5.17 12.50
C GLU A 157 -3.41 3.94 12.99
N ASP A 158 -2.15 3.82 12.58
CA ASP A 158 -1.28 2.68 12.89
C ASP A 158 -1.92 1.31 12.61
N GLY A 159 -2.69 1.23 11.52
CA GLY A 159 -3.34 0.01 11.04
C GLY A 159 -4.67 -0.33 11.73
N VAL A 160 -5.18 0.51 12.64
CA VAL A 160 -6.49 0.31 13.30
C VAL A 160 -7.41 1.51 13.09
N PRO A 161 -8.74 1.33 13.06
CA PRO A 161 -9.66 2.46 12.98
C PRO A 161 -9.43 3.46 14.12
N PRO A 162 -9.47 4.78 13.85
CA PRO A 162 -9.25 5.77 14.89
C PRO A 162 -10.36 5.69 15.95
N HIS A 163 -10.02 6.03 17.19
CA HIS A 163 -10.97 6.03 18.29
C HIS A 163 -12.19 6.91 17.97
N GLY A 164 -13.39 6.33 18.01
CA GLY A 164 -14.64 7.04 17.73
C GLY A 164 -15.08 7.06 16.25
N ALA A 165 -14.38 6.35 15.36
CA ALA A 165 -14.79 6.17 13.96
C ALA A 165 -16.07 5.34 13.80
N ASP A 166 -16.33 4.44 14.75
CA ASP A 166 -17.64 3.81 14.92
C ASP A 166 -18.55 4.85 15.59
N GLY A 167 -19.48 5.44 14.82
CA GLY A 167 -20.45 6.41 15.34
C GLY A 167 -21.19 5.92 16.59
N PRO A 168 -21.89 6.80 17.33
CA PRO A 168 -22.50 6.44 18.61
C PRO A 168 -23.42 5.22 18.45
N SER A 169 -23.21 4.22 19.31
CA SER A 169 -24.03 3.00 19.43
C SER A 169 -25.47 3.29 19.79
#